data_AF-H0TJ17-F1
#
_entry.id   AF-H0TJ17-F1
#
_cell.length_a   1.000
_cell.length_b   1.000
_cell.length_c   1.000
_cell.angle_alpha   90.00
_cell.angle_beta   90.00
_cell.angle_gamma   90.00
#
_symmetry.space_group_name_H-M   'P 1'
#
loop_
_entity.id
_entity.type
_entity.pdbx_description
1 polymer ?
#
loop_
_entity_poly.entity_id
_entity_poly.type
_entity_poly.pdbx_seq_one_letter_code
_entity_poly.pdbx_strand_id
1 'polypeptide(L)'
;MIQNGWRLRLCVIGGQTRPDDYAVIDEQDRPIGRICRGHGGGWLWAVNLPNPRAPSGDARSLEEAKAAFRDGWDQFTALIGPERLAKAFAEKEAVRARGYGR
;
A
#
# COMPACT_ATOMS: atom_id res chain seq x y z
N MET A 1 -14.40 -3.81 9.41
CA MET A 1 -13.71 -3.14 10.53
C MET A 1 -12.53 -2.38 9.95
N ILE A 2 -12.49 -1.06 10.12
CA ILE A 2 -11.35 -0.21 9.75
C ILE A 2 -10.36 -0.33 10.92
N GLN A 3 -9.12 -0.74 10.67
CA GLN A 3 -8.05 -0.73 11.67
C GLN A 3 -7.05 0.35 11.26
N ASN A 4 -6.81 1.32 12.14
CA ASN A 4 -5.78 2.37 11.98
C ASN A 4 -5.87 3.21 10.70
N GLY A 5 -7.10 3.57 10.28
CA GLY A 5 -7.31 4.49 9.15
C GLY A 5 -7.05 3.89 7.77
N TRP A 6 -6.95 2.57 7.67
CA TRP A 6 -6.92 1.88 6.37
C TRP A 6 -7.60 0.51 6.42
N ARG A 7 -7.86 -0.06 5.25
CA ARG A 7 -8.50 -1.35 5.03
C ARG A 7 -7.85 -2.11 3.87
N LEU A 8 -8.03 -3.43 3.85
CA LEU A 8 -7.63 -4.25 2.72
C LEU A 8 -8.75 -4.35 1.68
N ARG A 9 -8.39 -4.29 0.41
CA ARG A 9 -9.26 -4.54 -0.73
C ARG A 9 -8.56 -5.54 -1.65
N LEU A 10 -9.22 -6.65 -1.97
CA LEU A 10 -8.69 -7.63 -2.94
C LEU A 10 -8.40 -6.95 -4.28
N CYS A 11 -7.23 -7.22 -4.83
CA CYS A 11 -6.86 -6.77 -6.16
C CYS A 11 -7.67 -7.55 -7.20
N VAL A 12 -8.32 -6.82 -8.12
CA VAL A 12 -9.01 -7.38 -9.27
C VAL A 12 -8.15 -7.16 -10.50
N ILE A 13 -7.69 -8.24 -11.14
CA ILE A 13 -6.86 -8.22 -12.34
C ILE A 13 -7.64 -8.96 -13.43
N GLY A 14 -7.92 -8.29 -14.55
CA GLY A 14 -8.69 -8.88 -15.66
C GLY A 14 -10.10 -9.34 -15.27
N GLY A 15 -10.74 -8.68 -14.28
CA GLY A 15 -12.06 -9.06 -13.77
C GLY A 15 -12.05 -10.19 -12.73
N GLN A 16 -10.89 -10.76 -12.41
CA GLN A 16 -10.74 -11.82 -11.42
C GLN A 16 -10.06 -11.28 -10.16
N THR A 17 -10.59 -11.62 -8.98
CA THR A 17 -9.88 -11.36 -7.72
C THR A 17 -8.67 -12.29 -7.65
N ARG A 18 -7.48 -11.72 -7.51
CA ARG A 18 -6.28 -12.52 -7.25
C ARG A 18 -6.27 -12.90 -5.76
N PRO A 19 -6.36 -14.19 -5.42
CA PRO A 19 -6.22 -14.62 -4.03
C PRO A 19 -4.87 -14.17 -3.49
N ASP A 20 -4.82 -13.83 -2.21
CA ASP A 20 -3.61 -13.41 -1.53
C ASP A 20 -2.94 -12.15 -2.13
N ASP A 21 -3.72 -11.24 -2.72
CA ASP A 21 -3.23 -9.95 -3.24
C ASP A 21 -4.21 -8.83 -2.87
N TYR A 22 -3.74 -7.93 -2.02
CA TYR A 22 -4.54 -6.88 -1.40
C TYR A 22 -3.94 -5.51 -1.66
N ALA A 23 -4.74 -4.60 -2.17
CA ALA A 23 -4.46 -3.17 -2.07
C ALA A 23 -4.76 -2.70 -0.64
N VAL A 24 -3.86 -1.91 -0.06
CA VAL A 24 -4.09 -1.23 1.21
C VAL A 24 -4.67 0.14 0.90
N ILE A 25 -5.84 0.43 1.45
CA ILE A 25 -6.69 1.56 1.10
C ILE A 25 -6.94 2.42 2.32
N ASP A 26 -6.71 3.73 2.23
CA ASP A 26 -7.00 4.66 3.33
C ASP A 26 -8.50 4.99 3.48
N GLU A 27 -8.83 5.84 4.45
CA GLU A 27 -10.20 6.30 4.72
C GLU A 27 -10.84 7.06 3.55
N GLN A 28 -10.03 7.69 2.70
CA GLN A 28 -10.46 8.42 1.52
C GLN A 28 -10.54 7.54 0.26
N ASP A 29 -10.53 6.22 0.44
CA ASP A 29 -10.53 5.20 -0.61
C ASP A 29 -9.31 5.21 -1.55
N ARG A 30 -8.21 5.85 -1.16
CA ARG A 30 -6.98 5.93 -1.95
C ARG A 30 -6.09 4.73 -1.67
N PRO A 31 -5.49 4.10 -2.70
CA PRO A 31 -4.50 3.05 -2.48
C PRO A 31 -3.23 3.68 -1.91
N ILE A 32 -2.80 3.22 -0.74
CA ILE A 32 -1.56 3.66 -0.06
C ILE A 32 -0.45 2.60 -0.10
N GLY A 33 -0.81 1.36 -0.39
CA GLY A 33 0.14 0.25 -0.38
C GLY A 33 -0.43 -1.03 -0.99
N ARG A 34 0.34 -2.11 -0.86
CA ARG A 34 -0.06 -3.44 -1.29
C ARG A 34 0.51 -4.48 -0.33
N ILE A 35 -0.26 -5.52 -0.06
CA ILE A 35 0.16 -6.73 0.64
C ILE A 35 -0.19 -7.91 -0.25
N CYS A 36 0.79 -8.72 -0.64
CA CYS A 36 0.55 -9.85 -1.53
C CYS A 36 1.45 -11.04 -1.23
N ARG A 37 1.06 -12.22 -1.68
CA ARG A 37 1.89 -13.42 -1.53
C ARG A 37 3.03 -13.43 -2.54
N GLY A 38 4.25 -13.60 -2.02
CA GLY A 38 5.46 -13.76 -2.81
C GLY A 38 5.62 -15.19 -3.35
N HIS A 39 6.51 -15.35 -4.33
CA HIS A 39 6.76 -16.64 -4.99
C HIS A 39 7.31 -17.73 -4.05
N GLY A 40 7.94 -17.36 -2.92
CA GLY A 40 8.50 -18.28 -1.92
C GLY A 40 7.52 -18.69 -0.81
N GLY A 41 6.23 -18.41 -0.96
CA GLY A 41 5.20 -18.75 0.04
C GLY A 41 5.05 -17.75 1.19
N GLY A 42 5.99 -16.82 1.36
CA GLY A 42 5.89 -15.68 2.26
C GLY A 42 4.99 -14.55 1.73
N TRP A 43 4.77 -13.54 2.56
CA TRP A 43 4.00 -12.34 2.26
C TRP A 43 4.93 -11.16 2.04
N LEU A 44 4.60 -10.32 1.07
CA LEU A 44 5.27 -9.08 0.75
C LEU A 44 4.36 -7.92 1.10
N TRP A 45 4.92 -6.83 1.58
CA TRP A 45 4.20 -5.60 1.83
C TRP A 45 5.02 -4.40 1.35
N ALA A 46 4.34 -3.37 0.86
CA ALA A 46 4.99 -2.13 0.43
C ALA A 46 4.05 -0.93 0.55
N VAL A 47 4.59 0.18 1.03
CA VAL A 47 3.97 1.50 0.88
C VAL A 47 4.21 1.96 -0.56
N ASN A 48 3.13 2.27 -1.27
CA ASN A 48 3.16 2.63 -2.68
C ASN A 48 2.90 4.13 -2.85
N LEU A 49 3.77 4.97 -2.33
CA LEU A 49 3.76 6.41 -2.57
C LEU A 49 5.05 6.83 -3.29
N PRO A 50 5.02 7.86 -4.16
CA PRO A 50 6.19 8.35 -4.88
C PRO A 50 7.17 9.02 -3.91
N ASN A 51 7.95 8.19 -3.21
CA ASN A 51 8.97 8.61 -2.26
C ASN A 51 10.06 7.52 -2.17
N PRO A 52 11.35 7.84 -2.34
CA PRO A 52 12.43 6.85 -2.29
C PRO A 52 12.61 6.20 -0.91
N ARG A 53 12.02 6.78 0.14
CA ARG A 53 12.02 6.22 1.51
C ARG A 53 10.75 5.43 1.82
N ALA A 54 9.86 5.19 0.85
CA ALA A 54 8.67 4.39 1.08
C ALA A 54 9.08 2.96 1.50
N PRO A 55 8.67 2.49 2.69
CA PRO A 55 9.13 1.22 3.22
C PRO A 55 8.44 0.05 2.53
N SER A 56 9.15 -1.07 2.49
CA SER A 56 8.66 -2.36 2.04
C SER A 56 9.39 -3.48 2.76
N GLY A 57 8.85 -4.69 2.71
CA GLY A 57 9.49 -5.86 3.30
C GLY A 57 8.71 -7.14 3.05
N ASP A 58 9.20 -8.21 3.67
CA ASP A 58 8.59 -9.53 3.69
C ASP A 58 8.14 -9.94 5.09
N ALA A 59 7.26 -10.93 5.16
CA ALA A 59 6.67 -11.49 6.37
C ALA A 59 6.28 -12.96 6.15
N ARG A 60 6.14 -13.74 7.23
CA ARG A 60 5.84 -15.18 7.13
C ARG A 60 4.34 -15.47 7.03
N SER A 61 3.50 -14.53 7.46
CA SER A 61 2.04 -14.62 7.43
C SER A 61 1.40 -13.31 7.00
N LEU A 62 0.12 -13.37 6.62
CA LEU A 62 -0.66 -12.18 6.27
C LEU A 62 -0.80 -11.24 7.48
N GLU A 63 -0.97 -11.80 8.66
CA GLU A 63 -1.09 -11.08 9.93
C GLU A 63 0.21 -10.34 10.25
N GLU A 64 1.37 -10.99 10.10
CA GLU A 64 2.67 -10.33 10.21
C GLU A 64 2.85 -9.25 9.14
N ALA A 65 2.44 -9.49 7.90
CA ALA A 65 2.52 -8.48 6.84
C ALA A 65 1.66 -7.24 7.12
N LYS A 66 0.44 -7.44 7.67
CA LYS A 66 -0.44 -6.34 8.11
C LYS A 66 0.20 -5.54 9.25
N ALA A 67 0.81 -6.21 10.22
CA ALA A 67 1.50 -5.56 11.33
C ALA A 67 2.73 -4.78 10.85
N ALA A 68 3.58 -5.40 10.01
CA ALA A 68 4.76 -4.74 9.46
C ALA A 68 4.40 -3.56 8.55
N PHE A 69 3.35 -3.68 7.73
CA PHE A 69 2.83 -2.57 6.94
C PHE A 69 2.39 -1.41 7.83
N ARG A 70 1.68 -1.69 8.93
CA ARG A 70 1.23 -0.68 9.89
C ARG A 70 2.41 0.09 10.47
N ASP A 71 3.38 -0.63 11.02
CA ASP A 71 4.54 -0.02 11.65
C ASP A 71 5.36 0.78 10.63
N GLY A 72 5.54 0.25 9.42
CA GLY A 72 6.20 0.94 8.32
C GLY A 72 5.46 2.21 7.89
N TRP A 73 4.13 2.15 7.79
CA TRP A 73 3.29 3.30 7.44
C TRP A 73 3.35 4.40 8.50
N ASP A 74 3.21 4.05 9.78
CA ASP A 74 3.22 5.00 10.89
C ASP A 74 4.60 5.69 11.00
N GLN A 75 5.69 4.92 10.90
CA GLN A 75 7.05 5.48 10.89
C GLN A 75 7.30 6.35 9.65
N PHE A 76 6.87 5.92 8.48
CA PHE A 76 7.05 6.67 7.23
C PHE A 76 6.32 8.01 7.27
N THR A 77 5.05 8.02 7.65
CA THR A 77 4.23 9.23 7.73
C THR A 77 4.75 10.21 8.78
N ALA A 78 5.20 9.71 9.93
CA ALA A 78 5.88 10.53 10.95
C ALA A 78 7.20 11.13 10.42
N LEU A 79 8.01 10.34 9.69
CA LEU A 79 9.30 10.77 9.16
C LEU A 79 9.18 11.87 8.09
N ILE A 80 8.26 11.71 7.13
CA ILE A 80 8.15 12.65 6.02
C ILE A 80 7.31 13.87 6.36
N GLY A 81 6.41 13.76 7.34
CA GLY A 81 5.52 14.81 7.78
C GLY A 81 4.35 15.09 6.81
N PRO A 82 3.38 15.89 7.25
CA PRO A 82 2.10 16.09 6.54
C PRO A 82 2.27 16.76 5.17
N GLU A 83 3.16 17.73 5.02
CA GLU A 83 3.38 18.44 3.75
C GLU A 83 3.92 17.51 2.65
N ARG A 84 4.93 16.70 2.98
CA ARG A 84 5.51 15.75 2.01
C ARG A 84 4.54 14.61 1.70
N LEU A 85 3.76 14.19 2.69
CA LEU A 85 2.71 13.19 2.49
C LEU A 85 1.64 13.71 1.52
N ALA A 86 1.17 14.95 1.72
CA ALA A 86 0.22 15.60 0.81
C ALA A 86 0.78 15.72 -0.61
N LYS A 87 2.06 16.11 -0.74
CA LYS A 87 2.74 16.16 -2.05
C LYS A 87 2.80 14.79 -2.72
N ALA A 88 3.14 13.73 -1.98
CA ALA A 88 3.23 12.38 -2.52
C ALA A 88 1.87 11.87 -3.02
N PHE A 89 0.77 12.20 -2.31
CA PHE A 89 -0.57 11.91 -2.78
C PHE A 89 -0.93 12.68 -4.05
N ALA A 90 -0.64 13.98 -4.10
CA ALA A 90 -0.90 14.80 -5.28
C ALA A 90 -0.14 14.29 -6.52
N GLU A 91 1.12 13.88 -6.35
CA GLU A 91 1.92 13.30 -7.43
C GLU A 91 1.37 11.95 -7.89
N LYS A 92 0.97 11.07 -6.96
CA LYS A 92 0.36 9.78 -7.31
C LYS A 92 -0.95 9.95 -8.08
N GLU A 93 -1.80 10.88 -7.66
CA GLU A 93 -3.05 11.21 -8.38
C GLU A 93 -2.75 11.82 -9.75
N ALA A 94 -1.73 12.67 -9.87
CA ALA A 94 -1.30 13.21 -11.16
C ALA A 94 -0.81 12.10 -12.11
N VAL A 95 -0.04 11.12 -11.61
CA VAL A 95 0.39 9.95 -12.39
C VAL A 95 -0.83 9.12 -12.83
N ARG A 96 -1.79 8.90 -11.93
CA ARG A 96 -3.02 8.16 -12.24
C ARG A 96 -3.87 8.88 -13.30
N ALA A 97 -4.02 10.20 -13.18
CA ALA A 97 -4.78 11.03 -14.12
C ALA A 97 -4.14 11.10 -15.52
N ARG A 98 -2.80 11.01 -15.59
CA ARG A 98 -2.06 10.92 -16.86
C ARG A 98 -2.21 9.57 -17.55
N GLY A 99 -2.70 8.56 -16.83
CA GLY A 99 -2.92 7.22 -17.33
C GLY A 99 -1.61 6.44 -17.49
N TYR A 100 -1.68 5.14 -17.19
CA TYR A 100 -0.88 4.16 -17.90
C TYR A 100 -1.19 4.34 -19.39
N GLY A 101 -0.29 5.04 -20.10
CA GLY A 101 -0.39 5.21 -21.53
C GLY A 101 -0.13 3.87 -22.21
N ARG A 102 -1.22 3.23 -22.64
CA ARG A 102 -1.32 2.07 -23.55
C ARG A 102 -0.78 0.73 -23.06
#